data_AF-A0A1M4WPW5-F1
#
_entry.id   AF-A0A1M4WPW5-F1
#
_cell.length_a   1.000
_cell.length_b   1.000
_cell.length_c   1.000
_cell.angle_alpha   90.00
_cell.angle_beta   90.00
_cell.angle_gamma   90.00
#
_symmetry.space_group_name_H-M   'P 1'
#
loop_
_entity.id
_entity.type
_entity.pdbx_description
1 polymer ?
#
loop_
_entity_poly.entity_id
_entity_poly.type
_entity_poly.pdbx_seq_one_letter_code
_entity_poly.pdbx_strand_id
1 'polypeptide(L)' 'MIGISDSWILLAYLLCALSTIACVVYGVINWNKGAKSESDDFQEESDWKKKESEIEESL' A
#
# COMPACT_ATOMS: atom_id res chain seq x y z
N MET A 1 25.29 -32.79 -21.06
CA MET A 1 24.71 -31.55 -21.61
C MET A 1 24.58 -30.57 -20.45
N ILE A 2 25.53 -29.65 -20.29
CA ILE A 2 25.35 -28.49 -19.40
C ILE A 2 24.39 -27.56 -20.15
N GLY A 3 23.10 -27.90 -20.09
CA GLY A 3 22.03 -27.48 -20.99
C GLY A 3 21.46 -26.11 -20.67
N ILE A 4 22.31 -25.10 -20.68
CA ILE A 4 21.87 -23.69 -20.61
C ILE A 4 22.47 -22.99 -21.83
N SER A 5 21.80 -23.17 -22.96
CA SER A 5 22.08 -22.48 -24.22
C SER A 5 20.79 -21.96 -24.85
N ASP A 6 19.83 -21.58 -24.01
CA ASP A 6 18.57 -21.01 -24.46
C ASP A 6 18.40 -19.63 -23.84
N SER A 7 18.57 -18.59 -24.66
CA SER A 7 18.43 -17.19 -24.27
C SER A 7 17.07 -16.91 -23.61
N TRP A 8 16.05 -17.72 -23.94
CA TRP A 8 14.74 -17.68 -23.30
C TRP A 8 14.75 -18.00 -21.82
N ILE A 9 15.58 -18.93 -21.36
CA ILE A 9 15.67 -19.31 -19.94
C ILE A 9 16.33 -18.19 -19.14
N LEU A 10 17.40 -17.60 -19.68
CA LEU A 10 18.05 -16.43 -19.08
C LEU A 10 17.08 -15.24 -18.99
N LEU A 11 16.31 -15.01 -20.05
CA LEU A 11 15.27 -13.98 -20.07
C LEU A 11 14.20 -14.24 -19.01
N ALA A 12 13.72 -15.49 -18.90
CA ALA A 12 12.72 -15.87 -17.90
C ALA A 12 13.21 -15.63 -16.46
N TYR A 13 14.46 -16.00 -16.15
CA TYR A 13 15.06 -15.71 -14.84
C TYR A 13 15.18 -14.22 -14.58
N LEU A 14 15.61 -13.43 -15.57
CA LEU A 14 15.69 -11.97 -15.46
C LEU A 14 14.32 -11.34 -15.21
N LEU A 15 13.30 -11.74 -15.96
CA LEU A 15 11.92 -11.27 -15.78
C LEU A 15 11.37 -11.65 -14.41
N CYS A 16 11.64 -12.88 -13.94
CA CYS A 16 11.17 -13.34 -12.64
C CYS A 16 11.81 -12.55 -11.49
N ALA A 17 13.12 -12.29 -11.59
CA ALA A 17 13.83 -11.44 -10.64
C ALA A 17 13.30 -10.00 -10.65
N LEU A 18 13.12 -9.41 -11.84
CA LEU A 18 12.56 -8.07 -12.00
C LEU A 18 11.14 -7.97 -11.46
N SER A 19 10.30 -8.97 -11.69
CA SER A 19 8.93 -9.01 -11.16
C SER A 19 8.94 -9.03 -9.64
N THR A 20 9.82 -9.82 -9.03
CA THR A 20 9.96 -9.88 -7.57
C THR A 20 10.39 -8.53 -7.02
N ILE A 21 11.40 -7.90 -7.64
CA ILE A 21 11.86 -6.56 -7.25
C ILE A 21 10.73 -5.54 -7.38
N ALA A 22 9.98 -5.55 -8.48
CA ALA A 22 8.86 -4.65 -8.71
C ALA A 22 7.77 -4.80 -7.62
N CYS A 23 7.43 -6.04 -7.25
CA CYS A 23 6.48 -6.31 -6.16
C CYS A 23 6.97 -5.76 -4.81
N VAL A 24 8.24 -5.99 -4.48
CA VAL A 24 8.82 -5.49 -3.22
C VAL A 24 8.87 -3.97 -3.21
N VAL A 25 9.37 -3.33 -4.27
CA VAL A 25 9.47 -1.87 -4.39
C VAL A 25 8.08 -1.23 -4.31
N TYR A 26 7.11 -1.77 -5.04
CA TYR A 26 5.74 -1.27 -4.97
C TYR A 26 5.15 -1.44 -3.57
N GLY A 27 5.35 -2.61 -2.96
CA GLY A 27 4.94 -2.87 -1.58
C GLY A 27 5.53 -1.84 -0.61
N VAL A 28 6.84 -1.62 -0.64
CA VAL A 28 7.52 -0.64 0.23
C VAL A 28 7.01 0.79 0.00
N ILE A 29 6.85 1.22 -1.25
CA ILE A 29 6.36 2.57 -1.57
C ILE A 29 4.91 2.77 -1.12
N ASN A 30 4.06 1.75 -1.30
CA ASN A 30 2.63 1.85 -1.07
C ASN A 30 2.22 1.41 0.35
N TRP A 31 3.11 0.79 1.13
CA TRP A 31 2.83 0.27 2.47
C TRP A 31 2.24 1.32 3.41
N ASN A 32 2.66 2.58 3.27
CA ASN A 32 2.25 3.67 4.16
C ASN A 32 1.24 4.65 3.54
N LYS A 33 0.75 4.41 2.31
CA LYS A 33 -0.16 5.33 1.61
C LYS A 33 -1.62 5.20 2.02
N GLY A 34 -2.01 4.06 2.58
CA GLY A 34 -3.37 3.78 3.04
C GLY A 34 -3.53 3.77 4.56
N ALA A 35 -2.44 3.97 5.30
CA ALA A 35 -2.52 4.21 6.72
C ALA A 35 -3.06 5.64 6.87
N LYS A 36 -4.36 5.77 7.19
CA LYS A 36 -4.85 7.00 7.80
C LYS A 36 -3.89 7.31 8.95
N SER A 37 -3.33 8.51 8.94
CA SER A 37 -2.46 8.89 10.03
C SER A 37 -3.28 8.86 11.31
N GLU A 38 -2.66 8.55 12.45
CA GLU A 38 -3.35 8.62 13.75
C GLU A 38 -4.00 10.02 13.95
N SER A 39 -3.41 11.05 13.35
CA SER A 39 -4.00 12.39 13.27
C SER A 39 -5.29 12.48 12.45
N ASP A 40 -5.44 11.74 11.36
CA ASP A 40 -6.66 11.74 10.53
C ASP A 40 -7.83 11.09 11.29
N ASP A 41 -7.57 9.98 11.99
CA ASP A 41 -8.59 9.31 12.83
C ASP A 41 -9.02 10.18 14.01
N PHE A 42 -8.08 10.89 14.65
CA PHE A 42 -8.38 11.83 15.73
C PHE A 42 -9.22 13.04 15.28
N GLN A 43 -8.96 13.58 14.09
CA GLN A 43 -9.75 14.68 13.53
C GLN A 43 -11.17 14.21 13.19
N GLU A 44 -11.31 13.04 12.56
CA GLU A 44 -12.60 12.45 12.23
C GLU A 44 -13.46 12.25 13.49
N GLU A 45 -12.91 11.66 14.55
CA GLU A 45 -13.62 11.46 15.83
C GLU A 45 -14.01 12.78 16.52
N SER A 46 -13.12 13.78 16.50
CA SER A 46 -13.40 15.12 17.04
C SER A 46 -14.56 15.79 16.30
N ASP A 47 -14.57 15.71 14.97
CA ASP A 47 -15.60 16.33 14.14
C ASP A 47 -16.97 15.64 14.30
N TRP A 48 -16.98 14.31 14.51
CA TRP A 48 -18.20 13.58 14.85
C TRP A 48 -18.76 14.01 16.21
N LYS A 49 -17.93 14.10 17.26
CA LYS A 49 -18.37 14.54 18.59
C LYS A 49 -18.97 15.94 18.59
N LYS A 50 -18.38 16.88 17.84
CA LYS A 50 -18.94 18.24 17.71
C LYS A 50 -20.30 18.23 17.03
N LYS A 51 -20.44 17.50 15.92
CA LYS A 51 -21.72 17.37 15.22
C LYS A 51 -22.79 16.73 16.09
N GLU A 52 -22.44 15.71 16.88
CA GLU A 52 -23.37 15.07 17.80
C GLU A 52 -23.85 16.06 18.87
N SER A 53 -22.94 16.84 19.47
CA SER A 53 -23.33 17.87 20.45
C SER A 53 -24.21 18.98 19.85
N GLU A 54 -23.94 19.41 18.61
CA GLU A 54 -24.78 20.40 17.91
C GLU A 54 -26.19 19.85 17.62
N ILE A 55 -26.29 18.57 17.25
CA ILE A 55 -27.59 17.92 17.02
C ILE A 55 -28.37 17.82 18.33
N GLU A 56 -27.73 17.39 19.42
CA GLU A 56 -28.35 17.29 20.75
C GLU A 56 -28.80 18.65 21.29
N GLU A 57 -28.03 19.72 21.08
CA GLU A 57 -28.39 21.07 21.51
C GLU A 57 -29.50 21.69 20.65
N SER A 58 -29.66 21.22 19.40
CA SER A 58 -30.72 21.67 18.48
C SER A 58 -32.06 20.93 18.63
N LEU A 59 -32.11 19.85 19.42
CA LEU A 59 -33.27 18.97 19.63
C LEU A 59 -34.06 19.36 20.90
#